data_AF-R2NYT8-F1
#
_entry.id   AF-R2NYT8-F1
#
_cell.length_a   1.000
_cell.length_b   1.000
_cell.length_c   1.000
_cell.angle_alpha   90.00
_cell.angle_beta   90.00
_cell.angle_gamma   90.00
#
_symmetry.space_group_name_H-M   'P 1'
#
loop_
_entity.id
_entity.type
_entity.pdbx_description
1 polymer ?
#
loop_
_entity_poly.entity_id
_entity_poly.type
_entity_poly.pdbx_seq_one_letter_code
_entity_poly.pdbx_strand_id
1 'polypeptide(L)'
;MTENTTVEQINSVVTEMKMVELSDGSKIPVPRLTNKKVVSLVKFVAGDGLIIYNDYLKWREANTEKRPALDEVGEQKKDENGNLEWEFKFPTIDQIVEFALEVLPDEKITKLLAIVLDKTIEEAEEMDFFDTSLIIGAFLEGTPIEKLTALIKKIQTKFRPMSKENQQAAQTKPAANQQSASVVQLNPSPQA
;
A
#
# COMPACT_ATOMS: atom_id res chain seq x y z
N MET A 1 -19.28 25.70 25.37
CA MET A 1 -18.21 24.79 25.86
C MET A 1 -18.20 23.57 24.95
N THR A 2 -17.44 23.62 23.86
CA THR A 2 -17.50 22.61 22.77
C THR A 2 -16.13 22.51 22.10
N GLU A 3 -15.07 22.34 22.90
CA GLU A 3 -13.70 22.17 22.39
C GLU A 3 -12.96 20.96 22.97
N ASN A 4 -13.60 20.08 23.76
CA ASN A 4 -12.89 18.97 24.40
C ASN A 4 -13.13 17.58 23.81
N THR A 5 -14.12 17.37 22.95
CA THR A 5 -14.43 16.01 22.48
C THR A 5 -13.45 15.50 21.41
N THR A 6 -12.84 16.41 20.62
CA THR A 6 -11.99 16.03 19.48
C THR A 6 -10.56 15.69 19.88
N VAL A 7 -10.06 16.25 21.00
CA VAL A 7 -8.67 16.06 21.44
C VAL A 7 -8.50 14.76 22.23
N GLU A 8 -9.50 14.36 23.02
CA GLU A 8 -9.45 13.09 23.77
C GLU A 8 -9.53 11.85 22.87
N GLN A 9 -10.25 11.92 21.74
CA GLN A 9 -10.29 10.82 20.76
C GLN A 9 -9.01 10.66 19.93
N ILE A 10 -8.21 11.73 19.81
CA ILE A 10 -6.91 11.68 19.13
C ILE A 10 -5.84 11.19 20.11
N ASN A 11 -5.96 11.52 21.40
CA ASN A 11 -5.06 11.03 22.46
C ASN A 11 -5.35 9.60 22.94
N SER A 12 -6.56 9.05 22.73
CA SER A 12 -6.85 7.65 23.10
C SER A 12 -6.14 6.60 22.22
N VAL A 13 -5.47 7.03 21.13
CA VAL A 13 -4.58 6.17 20.32
C VAL A 13 -3.21 5.97 21.00
N VAL A 14 -2.97 6.61 22.15
CA VAL A 14 -1.73 6.50 22.91
C VAL A 14 -2.07 6.33 24.38
N THR A 15 -2.19 5.10 24.92
CA THR A 15 -1.75 4.82 26.32
C THR A 15 -1.81 3.38 26.85
N GLU A 16 -2.20 2.35 26.10
CA GLU A 16 -1.96 0.97 26.57
C GLU A 16 -0.90 0.31 25.70
N MET A 17 0.31 0.16 26.25
CA MET A 17 1.32 -0.72 25.67
C MET A 17 0.79 -2.15 25.77
N LYS A 18 0.09 -2.60 24.72
CA LYS A 18 -0.30 -4.00 24.56
C LYS A 18 0.99 -4.82 24.58
N MET A 19 1.07 -5.79 25.48
CA MET A 19 2.22 -6.70 25.63
C MET A 19 1.86 -8.05 25.02
N VAL A 20 2.84 -8.70 24.42
CA VAL A 20 2.74 -10.09 23.95
C VAL A 20 3.68 -10.93 24.79
N GLU A 21 3.19 -12.06 25.28
CA GLU A 21 4.00 -13.08 25.95
C GLU A 21 4.56 -14.02 24.88
N LEU A 22 5.87 -14.15 24.85
CA LEU A 22 6.61 -15.00 23.92
C LEU A 22 6.66 -16.43 24.43
N SER A 23 7.11 -17.34 23.58
CA SER A 23 7.24 -18.77 23.87
C SER A 23 8.17 -19.07 25.06
N ASP A 24 9.14 -18.21 25.34
CA ASP A 24 10.05 -18.29 26.49
C ASP A 24 9.46 -17.71 27.80
N GLY A 25 8.21 -17.21 27.76
CA GLY A 25 7.53 -16.55 28.86
C GLY A 25 7.92 -15.08 29.06
N SER A 26 8.81 -14.54 28.23
CA SER A 26 9.14 -13.11 28.25
C SER A 26 7.99 -12.27 27.70
N LYS A 27 7.89 -11.01 28.15
CA LYS A 27 6.84 -10.08 27.70
C LYS A 27 7.46 -8.92 26.98
N ILE A 28 7.07 -8.72 25.73
CA ILE A 28 7.54 -7.60 24.92
C ILE A 28 6.38 -6.70 24.49
N PRO A 29 6.62 -5.39 24.34
CA PRO A 29 5.60 -4.49 23.83
C PRO A 29 5.31 -4.80 22.36
N VAL A 30 4.03 -4.79 22.00
CA VAL A 30 3.61 -4.84 20.59
C VAL A 30 4.24 -3.65 19.85
N PRO A 31 4.90 -3.89 18.70
CA PRO A 31 5.55 -2.83 17.96
C PRO A 31 4.53 -1.74 17.58
N ARG A 32 4.83 -0.47 17.83
CA ARG A 32 3.90 0.63 17.48
C ARG A 32 4.10 1.07 16.03
N LEU A 33 3.04 1.57 15.39
CA LEU A 33 3.12 2.18 14.06
C LEU A 33 3.69 3.61 14.15
N THR A 34 5.02 3.73 14.29
CA THR A 34 5.71 5.02 14.35
C THR A 34 5.84 5.68 12.98
N ASN A 35 6.07 7.00 12.92
CA ASN A 35 6.29 7.72 11.66
C ASN A 35 7.42 7.09 10.81
N LYS A 36 8.51 6.63 11.45
CA LYS A 36 9.61 5.91 10.79
C LYS A 36 9.09 4.67 10.07
N LYS A 37 8.29 3.83 10.76
CA LYS A 37 7.70 2.63 10.15
C LYS A 37 6.73 2.95 9.04
N VAL A 38 5.86 3.94 9.23
CA VAL A 38 4.93 4.37 8.17
C VAL A 38 5.70 4.77 6.91
N VAL A 39 6.75 5.59 7.05
CA VAL A 39 7.58 5.99 5.90
C VAL A 39 8.29 4.79 5.27
N SER A 40 8.84 3.87 6.07
CA SER A 40 9.49 2.65 5.58
C SER A 40 8.53 1.70 4.86
N LEU A 41 7.33 1.49 5.39
CA LEU A 41 6.27 0.72 4.75
C LEU A 41 5.84 1.36 3.44
N VAL A 42 5.66 2.68 3.40
CA VAL A 42 5.32 3.39 2.16
C VAL A 42 6.44 3.23 1.12
N LYS A 43 7.71 3.32 1.52
CA LYS A 43 8.86 3.08 0.62
C LYS A 43 8.89 1.63 0.11
N PHE A 44 8.65 0.65 0.98
CA PHE A 44 8.54 -0.75 0.59
C PHE A 44 7.40 -0.96 -0.42
N VAL A 45 6.21 -0.45 -0.13
CA VAL A 45 5.04 -0.56 -1.01
C VAL A 45 5.28 0.13 -2.36
N ALA A 46 5.89 1.32 -2.37
CA ALA A 46 6.16 2.05 -3.60
C ALA A 46 7.29 1.45 -4.44
N GLY A 47 8.23 0.73 -3.82
CA GLY A 47 9.32 0.03 -4.53
C GLY A 47 8.94 -1.41 -4.82
N ASP A 48 9.21 -2.27 -3.84
CA ASP A 48 9.02 -3.72 -3.94
C ASP A 48 7.54 -4.09 -4.14
N GLY A 49 6.63 -3.42 -3.42
CA GLY A 49 5.19 -3.71 -3.48
C GLY A 49 4.54 -3.43 -4.84
N LEU A 50 4.95 -2.38 -5.56
CA LEU A 50 4.42 -2.09 -6.89
C LEU A 50 4.89 -3.11 -7.93
N ILE A 51 6.11 -3.64 -7.78
CA ILE A 51 6.63 -4.70 -8.65
C ILE A 51 5.80 -5.97 -8.43
N ILE A 52 5.67 -6.41 -7.17
CA ILE A 52 4.86 -7.58 -6.80
C ILE A 52 3.42 -7.42 -7.30
N TYR A 53 2.83 -6.23 -7.15
CA TYR A 53 1.47 -5.98 -7.62
C TYR A 53 1.34 -6.06 -9.15
N ASN A 54 2.32 -5.53 -9.89
CA ASN A 54 2.32 -5.63 -11.35
C ASN A 54 2.48 -7.08 -11.83
N ASP A 55 3.33 -7.86 -11.16
CA ASP A 55 3.51 -9.28 -11.47
C ASP A 55 2.23 -10.07 -11.14
N TYR A 56 1.57 -9.73 -10.03
CA TYR A 56 0.24 -10.27 -9.71
C TYR A 56 -0.79 -9.97 -10.80
N LEU A 57 -0.84 -8.73 -11.31
CA LEU A 57 -1.78 -8.36 -12.37
C LEU A 57 -1.54 -9.15 -13.66
N LYS A 58 -0.28 -9.29 -14.08
CA LYS A 58 0.08 -10.09 -15.26
C LYS A 58 -0.24 -11.56 -15.07
N TRP A 59 0.13 -12.13 -13.92
CA TRP A 59 -0.17 -13.51 -13.59
C TRP A 59 -1.68 -13.76 -13.55
N ARG A 60 -2.44 -12.87 -12.91
CA ARG A 60 -3.90 -12.97 -12.83
C ARG A 60 -4.52 -12.95 -14.22
N GLU A 61 -4.07 -12.06 -15.09
CA GLU A 61 -4.56 -11.98 -16.47
C GLU A 61 -4.26 -13.29 -17.23
N ALA A 62 -3.02 -13.80 -17.14
CA ALA A 62 -2.61 -15.03 -17.79
C ALA A 62 -3.34 -16.28 -17.27
N ASN A 63 -3.74 -16.29 -15.99
CA ASN A 63 -4.43 -17.41 -15.34
C ASN A 63 -5.94 -17.21 -15.22
N THR A 64 -6.49 -16.14 -15.78
CA THR A 64 -7.94 -15.98 -15.92
C THR A 64 -8.38 -16.68 -17.18
N GLU A 65 -9.14 -17.77 -17.03
CA GLU A 65 -9.66 -18.48 -18.18
C GLU A 65 -10.87 -17.72 -18.76
N LYS A 66 -10.82 -17.46 -20.06
CA LYS A 66 -11.92 -16.88 -20.83
C LYS A 66 -12.58 -17.97 -21.66
N ARG A 67 -13.86 -18.24 -21.42
CA ARG A 67 -14.63 -19.29 -22.10
C ARG A 67 -15.95 -18.71 -22.65
N PRO A 68 -16.49 -19.22 -23.76
CA PRO A 68 -17.80 -18.79 -24.25
C PRO A 68 -18.87 -19.11 -23.20
N ALA A 69 -19.75 -18.16 -22.88
CA ALA A 69 -20.88 -18.42 -22.02
C ALA A 69 -21.92 -19.21 -22.83
N LEU A 70 -22.28 -20.41 -22.37
CA LEU A 70 -23.21 -21.29 -23.08
C LEU A 70 -24.63 -21.17 -22.53
N ASP A 71 -25.63 -21.32 -23.40
CA ASP A 71 -27.04 -21.45 -23.03
C ASP A 71 -27.43 -22.90 -22.67
N GLU A 72 -28.70 -23.12 -22.38
CA GLU A 72 -29.21 -24.43 -21.95
C GLU A 72 -29.08 -25.52 -23.02
N VAL A 73 -28.87 -25.14 -24.28
CA VAL A 73 -28.72 -26.03 -25.43
C VAL A 73 -27.26 -26.15 -25.89
N GLY A 74 -26.34 -25.42 -25.25
CA GLY A 74 -24.91 -25.46 -25.53
C GLY A 74 -24.45 -24.48 -26.62
N GLU A 75 -25.29 -23.54 -27.04
CA GLU A 75 -24.90 -22.46 -27.96
C GLU A 75 -24.33 -21.26 -27.21
N GLN A 76 -23.46 -20.48 -27.86
CA GLN A 76 -22.89 -19.30 -27.24
C GLN A 76 -23.95 -18.20 -27.06
N LYS A 77 -24.15 -17.79 -25.81
CA LYS A 77 -25.06 -16.69 -25.45
C LYS A 77 -24.67 -15.39 -26.13
N LYS A 78 -25.68 -14.60 -26.44
CA LYS A 78 -25.54 -13.22 -26.89
C LYS A 78 -26.20 -12.29 -25.89
N ASP A 79 -25.57 -11.14 -25.66
CA ASP A 79 -26.11 -10.09 -24.82
C ASP A 79 -27.31 -9.40 -25.51
N GLU A 80 -27.95 -8.46 -24.80
CA GLU A 80 -29.10 -7.69 -25.30
C GLU A 80 -28.80 -6.87 -26.58
N ASN A 81 -27.52 -6.64 -26.88
CA ASN A 81 -27.05 -5.90 -28.05
C ASN A 81 -26.60 -6.84 -29.19
N GLY A 82 -26.70 -8.16 -29.00
CA GLY A 82 -26.30 -9.18 -29.97
C GLY A 82 -24.81 -9.54 -29.98
N ASN A 83 -24.02 -9.07 -29.01
CA ASN A 83 -22.61 -9.44 -28.87
C ASN A 83 -22.45 -10.77 -28.14
N LEU A 84 -21.40 -11.53 -28.46
CA LEU A 84 -21.10 -12.79 -27.80
C LEU A 84 -20.73 -12.60 -26.32
N GLU A 85 -21.39 -13.34 -25.44
CA GLU A 85 -21.08 -13.37 -24.02
C GLU A 85 -19.91 -14.31 -23.71
N TRP A 86 -19.15 -13.95 -22.68
CA TRP A 86 -17.98 -14.67 -22.19
C TRP A 86 -18.07 -14.87 -20.70
N GLU A 87 -17.75 -16.08 -20.26
CA GLU A 87 -17.55 -16.42 -18.87
C GLU A 87 -16.05 -16.30 -18.52
N PHE A 88 -15.77 -15.70 -17.36
CA PHE A 88 -14.42 -15.56 -16.85
C PHE A 88 -14.27 -16.36 -15.56
N LYS A 89 -13.37 -17.34 -15.59
CA LYS A 89 -12.99 -18.07 -14.38
C LYS A 89 -11.69 -17.46 -13.85
N PHE A 90 -11.82 -16.71 -12.76
CA PHE A 90 -10.67 -16.11 -12.08
C PHE A 90 -9.90 -17.17 -11.27
N PRO A 91 -8.60 -16.95 -11.04
CA PRO A 91 -7.82 -17.79 -10.13
C PRO A 91 -8.44 -17.86 -8.73
N THR A 92 -8.33 -19.02 -8.08
CA THR A 92 -8.78 -19.22 -6.70
C THR A 92 -7.85 -18.53 -5.70
N ILE A 93 -8.30 -18.40 -4.45
CA ILE A 93 -7.46 -17.86 -3.37
C ILE A 93 -6.20 -18.71 -3.19
N ASP A 94 -6.31 -20.04 -3.24
CA ASP A 94 -5.16 -20.94 -3.09
C ASP A 94 -4.12 -20.70 -4.19
N GLN A 95 -4.55 -20.54 -5.44
CA GLN A 95 -3.66 -20.21 -6.56
C GLN A 95 -2.99 -18.83 -6.38
N ILE A 96 -3.71 -17.85 -5.83
CA ILE A 96 -3.16 -16.53 -5.53
C ILE A 96 -2.11 -16.62 -4.41
N VAL A 97 -2.33 -17.47 -3.40
CA VAL A 97 -1.37 -17.70 -2.31
C VAL A 97 -0.11 -18.38 -2.85
N GLU A 98 -0.24 -19.41 -3.69
CA GLU A 98 0.89 -20.06 -4.34
C GLU A 98 1.73 -19.06 -5.16
N PHE A 99 1.07 -18.22 -5.97
CA PHE A 99 1.74 -17.13 -6.68
C PHE A 99 2.48 -16.18 -5.73
N ALA A 100 1.83 -15.78 -4.63
CA ALA A 100 2.43 -14.86 -3.68
C ALA A 100 3.68 -15.47 -3.03
N LEU A 101 3.67 -16.77 -2.73
CA LEU A 101 4.83 -17.50 -2.20
C LEU A 101 5.97 -17.63 -3.21
N GLU A 102 5.67 -17.75 -4.50
CA GLU A 102 6.68 -17.81 -5.57
C GLU A 102 7.31 -16.43 -5.84
N VAL A 103 6.49 -15.38 -5.84
CA VAL A 103 6.91 -14.04 -6.25
C VAL A 103 7.47 -13.20 -5.11
N LEU A 104 7.18 -13.53 -3.86
CA LEU A 104 7.78 -12.87 -2.69
C LEU A 104 9.10 -13.58 -2.34
N PRO A 105 10.27 -13.05 -2.75
CA PRO A 105 11.55 -13.62 -2.35
C PRO A 105 11.74 -13.42 -0.85
N ASP A 106 12.43 -14.36 -0.20
CA ASP A 106 12.74 -14.33 1.24
C ASP A 106 13.28 -12.97 1.69
N GLU A 107 14.18 -12.36 0.92
CA GLU A 107 14.73 -11.02 1.20
C GLU A 107 13.63 -9.94 1.38
N LYS A 108 12.58 -9.98 0.56
CA LYS A 108 11.49 -9.00 0.63
C LYS A 108 10.59 -9.26 1.84
N ILE A 109 10.39 -10.54 2.17
CA ILE A 109 9.66 -10.97 3.36
C ILE A 109 10.43 -10.49 4.60
N THR A 110 11.72 -10.80 4.71
CA THR A 110 12.59 -10.37 5.80
C THR A 110 12.60 -8.85 5.95
N LYS A 111 12.73 -8.11 4.84
CA LYS A 111 12.71 -6.64 4.87
C LYS A 111 11.38 -6.09 5.38
N LEU A 112 10.25 -6.70 5.01
CA LEU A 112 8.94 -6.32 5.53
C LEU A 112 8.84 -6.64 7.03
N LEU A 113 9.29 -7.82 7.46
CA LEU A 113 9.33 -8.24 8.86
C LEU A 113 10.17 -7.29 9.71
N ALA A 114 11.38 -6.95 9.27
CA ALA A 114 12.27 -6.00 9.93
C ALA A 114 11.59 -4.63 10.15
N ILE A 115 10.84 -4.14 9.15
CA ILE A 115 10.08 -2.88 9.27
C ILE A 115 8.96 -3.00 10.31
N VAL A 116 8.17 -4.08 10.26
CA VAL A 116 7.04 -4.29 11.18
C VAL A 116 7.52 -4.45 12.62
N LEU A 117 8.58 -5.24 12.82
CA LEU A 117 9.16 -5.57 14.11
C LEU A 117 10.05 -4.45 14.68
N ASP A 118 10.42 -3.44 13.88
CA ASP A 118 11.45 -2.42 14.20
C ASP A 118 12.82 -3.02 14.55
N LYS A 119 13.21 -4.05 13.80
CA LYS A 119 14.47 -4.78 13.98
C LYS A 119 15.38 -4.58 12.77
N THR A 120 16.65 -4.96 12.91
CA THR A 120 17.51 -5.12 11.72
C THR A 120 17.05 -6.32 10.89
N ILE A 121 17.60 -6.47 9.68
CA ILE A 121 17.29 -7.60 8.80
C ILE A 121 17.77 -8.89 9.48
N GLU A 122 18.99 -8.88 9.99
CA GLU A 122 19.63 -10.02 10.65
C GLU A 122 18.83 -10.45 11.90
N GLU A 123 18.44 -9.48 12.73
CA GLU A 123 17.61 -9.74 13.90
C GLU A 123 16.24 -10.31 13.54
N ALA A 124 15.67 -9.94 12.38
CA ALA A 124 14.37 -10.45 11.94
C ALA A 124 14.46 -11.88 11.38
N GLU A 125 15.59 -12.27 10.79
CA GLU A 125 15.83 -13.64 10.29
C GLU A 125 16.05 -14.63 11.42
N GLU A 126 16.71 -14.21 12.48
CA GLU A 126 17.04 -15.07 13.63
C GLU A 126 15.88 -15.24 14.62
N MET A 127 14.75 -14.54 14.41
CA MET A 127 13.60 -14.66 15.30
C MET A 127 12.86 -15.98 15.12
N ASP A 128 12.39 -16.52 16.24
CA ASP A 128 11.52 -17.69 16.23
C ASP A 128 10.21 -17.39 15.47
N PHE A 129 9.78 -18.36 14.67
CA PHE A 129 8.59 -18.22 13.82
C PHE A 129 7.31 -18.03 14.64
N PHE A 130 7.14 -18.74 15.76
CA PHE A 130 5.95 -18.60 16.61
C PHE A 130 5.93 -17.23 17.27
N ASP A 131 7.05 -16.78 17.82
CA ASP A 131 7.15 -15.46 18.43
C ASP A 131 6.89 -14.35 17.40
N THR A 132 7.47 -14.47 16.21
CA THR A 132 7.22 -13.56 15.09
C THR A 132 5.74 -13.50 14.71
N SER A 133 5.10 -14.66 14.62
CA SER A 133 3.68 -14.79 14.28
C SER A 133 2.78 -14.14 15.34
N LEU A 134 3.07 -14.35 16.63
CA LEU A 134 2.34 -13.74 17.74
C LEU A 134 2.44 -12.22 17.72
N ILE A 135 3.64 -11.69 17.49
CA ILE A 135 3.90 -10.25 17.45
C ILE A 135 3.18 -9.61 16.27
N ILE A 136 3.25 -10.21 15.08
CA ILE A 136 2.58 -9.72 13.88
C ILE A 136 1.06 -9.78 14.04
N GLY A 137 0.53 -10.88 14.57
CA GLY A 137 -0.90 -11.00 14.85
C GLY A 137 -1.39 -9.87 15.76
N ALA A 138 -0.71 -9.67 16.89
CA ALA A 138 -1.05 -8.60 17.82
C ALA A 138 -0.87 -7.19 17.23
N PHE A 139 0.14 -7.00 16.37
CA PHE A 139 0.36 -5.76 15.63
C PHE A 139 -0.80 -5.46 14.67
N LEU A 140 -1.23 -6.45 13.88
CA LEU A 140 -2.31 -6.30 12.91
C LEU A 140 -3.65 -6.02 13.60
N GLU A 141 -3.96 -6.70 14.70
CA GLU A 141 -5.15 -6.41 15.52
C GLU A 141 -5.16 -4.99 16.09
N GLY A 142 -4.00 -4.49 16.52
CA GLY A 142 -3.87 -3.16 17.10
C GLY A 142 -3.73 -2.04 16.08
N THR A 143 -3.47 -2.37 14.81
CA THR A 143 -3.24 -1.39 13.75
C THR A 143 -4.52 -1.18 12.94
N PRO A 144 -5.00 0.06 12.76
CA PRO A 144 -6.15 0.33 11.90
C PRO A 144 -5.75 0.24 10.42
N ILE A 145 -5.61 -0.99 9.91
CA ILE A 145 -5.15 -1.30 8.55
C ILE A 145 -6.04 -0.64 7.49
N GLU A 146 -7.33 -0.47 7.75
CA GLU A 146 -8.27 0.20 6.84
C GLU A 146 -7.91 1.68 6.67
N LYS A 147 -7.51 2.36 7.76
CA LYS A 147 -7.08 3.76 7.74
C LYS A 147 -5.76 3.91 6.98
N LEU A 148 -4.81 3.00 7.20
CA LEU A 148 -3.54 2.96 6.47
C LEU A 148 -3.79 2.71 4.98
N THR A 149 -4.66 1.76 4.63
CA THR A 149 -5.04 1.46 3.25
C THR A 149 -5.70 2.66 2.57
N ALA A 150 -6.58 3.39 3.27
CA ALA A 150 -7.19 4.62 2.75
C ALA A 150 -6.15 5.72 2.48
N LEU A 151 -5.14 5.86 3.34
CA LEU A 151 -4.02 6.79 3.13
C LEU A 151 -3.17 6.38 1.92
N ILE A 152 -2.81 5.10 1.80
CA ILE A 152 -2.06 4.58 0.66
C ILE A 152 -2.84 4.81 -0.64
N LYS A 153 -4.15 4.54 -0.68
CA LYS A 153 -5.00 4.81 -1.86
C LYS A 153 -4.99 6.30 -2.25
N LYS A 154 -5.06 7.22 -1.27
CA LYS A 154 -4.95 8.68 -1.52
C LYS A 154 -3.57 9.11 -2.03
N ILE A 155 -2.52 8.38 -1.67
CA ILE A 155 -1.15 8.65 -2.11
C ILE A 155 -0.94 8.04 -3.51
N GLN A 156 -1.43 6.82 -3.76
CA GLN A 156 -1.32 6.13 -5.04
C GLN A 156 -2.00 6.93 -6.17
N THR A 157 -3.14 7.59 -5.92
CA THR A 157 -3.76 8.47 -6.92
C THR A 157 -2.86 9.65 -7.33
N LYS A 158 -1.91 10.06 -6.48
CA LYS A 158 -0.90 11.08 -6.81
C LYS A 158 0.30 10.52 -7.59
N PHE A 159 0.52 9.20 -7.54
CA PHE A 159 1.58 8.51 -8.27
C PHE A 159 1.10 7.77 -9.51
N ARG A 160 -0.21 7.80 -9.82
CA ARG A 160 -0.70 7.34 -11.13
C ARG A 160 -0.04 8.20 -12.22
N PRO A 161 0.59 7.59 -13.24
CA PRO A 161 1.01 8.36 -14.40
C PRO A 161 -0.22 9.07 -14.97
N MET A 162 -0.13 10.38 -15.16
CA MET A 162 -1.21 11.14 -15.81
C MET A 162 -1.57 10.44 -17.12
N SER A 163 -2.85 10.12 -17.29
CA SER A 163 -3.39 9.68 -18.58
C SER A 163 -2.96 10.67 -19.67
N LYS A 164 -2.64 10.18 -20.88
CA LYS A 164 -2.22 11.03 -22.02
C LYS A 164 -3.22 12.18 -22.31
N GLU A 165 -4.47 12.00 -21.92
CA GLU A 165 -5.56 12.99 -21.97
C GLU A 165 -5.29 14.23 -21.08
N ASN A 166 -4.68 14.05 -19.90
CA ASN A 166 -4.32 15.15 -18.99
C ASN A 166 -3.01 15.86 -19.39
N GLN A 167 -2.17 15.24 -20.21
CA GLN A 167 -0.97 15.89 -20.76
C GLN A 167 -1.33 16.89 -21.87
N GLN A 168 -2.39 16.64 -22.65
CA GLN A 168 -2.91 17.59 -23.64
C GLN A 168 -3.62 18.79 -22.99
N ALA A 169 -4.30 18.59 -21.85
CA ALA A 169 -4.90 19.67 -21.06
C ALA A 169 -3.87 20.58 -20.36
N ALA A 170 -2.69 20.05 -20.02
CA ALA A 170 -1.59 20.83 -19.46
C ALA A 170 -0.83 21.66 -20.50
N GLN A 171 -0.90 21.29 -21.79
CA GLN A 171 -0.30 22.05 -22.90
C GLN A 171 -1.25 23.07 -23.56
N THR A 172 -2.52 23.12 -23.17
CA THR A 172 -3.53 24.06 -23.72
C THR A 172 -3.91 25.22 -22.79
N LYS A 173 -3.16 25.48 -21.70
CA LYS A 173 -3.25 26.78 -21.01
C LYS A 173 -2.30 27.79 -21.67
N PRO A 174 -2.81 28.85 -22.32
CA PRO A 174 -1.96 29.94 -22.80
C PRO A 174 -1.29 30.62 -21.61
N ALA A 175 0.03 30.81 -21.71
CA ALA A 175 0.76 31.76 -20.90
C ALA A 175 0.25 33.18 -21.22
N ALA A 176 -0.64 33.70 -20.40
CA ALA A 176 -1.06 35.09 -20.45
C ALA A 176 -1.27 35.64 -19.03
N ASN A 177 -0.17 35.96 -18.34
CA ASN A 177 0.02 37.22 -17.62
C ASN A 177 1.42 37.24 -17.00
N GLN A 178 2.41 37.65 -17.79
CA GLN A 178 3.59 38.31 -17.24
C GLN A 178 3.31 39.81 -17.27
N GLN A 179 3.00 40.40 -16.11
CA GLN A 179 3.35 41.80 -15.84
C GLN A 179 3.36 42.09 -14.33
N SER A 180 4.61 42.27 -13.85
CA SER A 180 5.07 43.24 -12.85
C SER A 180 4.56 43.19 -11.40
N ALA A 181 5.44 42.75 -10.49
CA ALA A 181 5.77 43.50 -9.27
C ALA A 181 7.11 43.03 -8.65
N SER A 182 8.13 43.86 -8.84
CA SER A 182 9.29 44.17 -8.00
C SER A 182 10.19 43.05 -7.45
N VAL A 183 11.33 42.89 -8.12
CA VAL A 183 12.58 42.36 -7.57
C VAL A 183 13.08 43.32 -6.50
N VAL A 184 13.18 42.87 -5.24
CA VAL A 184 13.94 43.60 -4.21
C VAL A 184 15.43 43.49 -4.58
N GLN A 185 16.00 44.60 -5.04
CA GLN A 185 17.45 44.76 -5.21
C GLN A 185 18.12 44.71 -3.82
N LEU A 186 18.91 43.67 -3.56
CA LEU A 186 19.87 43.67 -2.46
C LEU A 186 21.08 44.50 -2.88
N ASN A 187 21.27 45.67 -2.27
CA ASN A 187 22.52 46.42 -2.39
C ASN A 187 23.66 45.63 -1.73
N PRO A 188 24.82 45.47 -2.39
CA PRO A 188 26.00 44.94 -1.73
C PRO A 188 26.54 45.96 -0.71
N SER A 189 26.88 45.47 0.48
CA SER A 189 27.57 46.28 1.50
C SER A 189 28.94 46.75 0.98
N PRO A 190 29.32 48.02 1.17
CA PRO A 190 30.67 48.46 0.85
C PRO A 190 31.67 47.84 1.82
N GLN A 191 32.65 47.13 1.26
CA GLN A 191 33.89 46.77 1.95
C GLN A 191 34.67 48.04 2.30
N ALA A 192 35.00 48.20 3.58
CA ALA A 192 36.19 48.88 4.09
C ALA A 192 36.47 48.36 5.51
#